data_AF-A0A013UI05-F1
#
_entry.id   AF-A0A013UI05-F1
#
_cell.length_a   1.000
_cell.length_b   1.000
_cell.length_c   1.000
_cell.angle_alpha   90.00
_cell.angle_beta   90.00
_cell.angle_gamma   90.00
#
_symmetry.space_group_name_H-M   'P 1'
#
loop_
_entity.id
_entity.type
_entity.pdbx_description
1 polymer ?
#
loop_
_entity_poly.entity_id
_entity_poly.type
_entity_poly.pdbx_seq_one_letter_code
_entity_poly.pdbx_strand_id
1 'polypeptide(L)'
;MNNSETDHLYSPPPFTGFDPSHFEDIDDEENEESDDLTPYILEQLGIYESFVLYYYKCQKVGNSDLLLTHPDDFAIAAEDKAIMYQATYCMSEQMEVLSPYDDYLYLRDELSKNPFEIAQKPEELLLAYMFCLCKDTRKELWDGEIEKCKSNIEYIKYIFMKLQDLTRSIYELWSKNPHEIPTTHNEIAYNYPIANELRYIVDPDYDKSIHVALGKKKTSLLSEWHIFQFKELLKKNAAKKGGWKSVHAAVEAMASIFICQLEKQVFLTAELFKIGRKEFIKLYQHTHNRLQIELEDNAWLNSHPSNQERRELAEQKMIHLDMLIEEQQNLCDALKRKKWKLNIDGYKNLLKTYYSVDTLSNWIRGDKVLLEQILLKPNSSKKKI
;
A
#
# COMPACT_ATOMS: atom_id res chain seq x y z
N MET A 1 22.34 -24.78 12.38
CA MET A 1 22.75 -23.37 12.15
C MET A 1 21.64 -22.71 11.34
N ASN A 2 21.06 -21.66 11.91
CA ASN A 2 19.86 -20.97 11.46
C ASN A 2 20.03 -20.41 10.03
N ASN A 3 19.08 -20.72 9.15
CA ASN A 3 18.95 -20.09 7.83
C ASN A 3 17.63 -19.31 7.82
N SER A 4 17.67 -18.03 8.20
CA SER A 4 16.56 -17.08 8.07
C SER A 4 16.85 -15.94 7.07
N GLU A 5 17.92 -16.04 6.29
CA GLU A 5 18.41 -14.92 5.46
C GLU A 5 17.77 -14.81 4.06
N THR A 6 16.50 -15.18 3.89
CA THR A 6 15.79 -14.87 2.62
C THR A 6 14.47 -14.13 2.81
N ASP A 7 14.08 -13.81 4.04
CA ASP A 7 12.80 -13.15 4.36
C ASP A 7 12.94 -11.66 4.77
N HIS A 8 14.11 -11.05 4.56
CA HIS A 8 14.38 -9.66 4.97
C HIS A 8 14.65 -8.67 3.83
N LEU A 9 14.24 -8.98 2.59
CA LEU A 9 14.07 -7.93 1.58
C LEU A 9 12.69 -7.29 1.74
N TYR A 10 12.42 -6.78 2.95
CA TYR A 10 11.63 -5.57 3.07
C TYR A 10 12.58 -4.50 2.53
N SER A 11 12.44 -4.14 1.26
CA SER A 11 12.87 -2.80 0.88
C SER A 11 11.89 -1.90 1.62
N PRO A 12 12.30 -1.18 2.69
CA PRO A 12 11.47 -0.08 3.13
C PRO A 12 11.21 0.78 1.88
N PRO A 13 10.02 1.39 1.76
CA PRO A 13 9.84 2.44 0.75
C PRO A 13 11.05 3.39 0.80
N PRO A 14 11.45 4.01 -0.32
CA PRO A 14 12.52 5.01 -0.28
C PRO A 14 12.29 5.90 0.93
N PHE A 15 13.32 6.09 1.74
CA PHE A 15 13.30 6.93 2.94
C PHE A 15 12.46 8.19 2.64
N THR A 16 11.21 8.24 3.10
CA THR A 16 10.35 9.44 3.09
C THR A 16 10.48 10.20 4.41
N GLY A 17 11.48 9.83 5.22
CA GLY A 17 11.95 10.66 6.30
C GLY A 17 13.20 11.38 5.82
N PHE A 18 13.23 12.69 6.01
CA PHE A 18 14.50 13.39 6.15
C PHE A 18 15.40 12.59 7.11
N ASP A 19 16.68 12.46 6.74
CA ASP A 19 17.70 12.22 7.75
C ASP A 19 17.59 13.36 8.77
N PRO A 20 17.48 13.10 10.08
CA PRO A 20 17.41 14.16 11.10
C PRO A 20 18.61 15.12 11.05
N SER A 21 19.63 14.79 10.24
CA SER A 21 20.84 15.56 10.00
C SER A 21 20.69 16.74 9.03
N HIS A 22 19.49 17.09 8.52
CA HIS A 22 19.36 18.27 7.64
C HIS A 22 19.36 19.63 8.35
N PHE A 23 19.83 19.67 9.59
CA PHE A 23 20.28 20.87 10.28
C PHE A 23 21.68 20.66 10.87
N GLU A 24 22.64 20.27 10.05
CA GLU A 24 24.03 20.64 10.33
C GLU A 24 24.39 21.87 9.49
N ASP A 25 24.75 22.92 10.22
CA ASP A 25 25.61 24.03 9.84
C ASP A 25 24.98 25.20 9.06
N ILE A 26 24.12 25.94 9.76
CA ILE A 26 24.33 27.39 9.80
C ILE A 26 24.94 27.68 11.17
N ASP A 27 26.27 27.71 11.19
CA ASP A 27 27.08 28.33 12.22
C ASP A 27 26.55 29.75 12.49
N ASP A 28 25.72 29.91 13.50
CA ASP A 28 25.65 31.16 14.28
C ASP A 28 25.24 30.79 15.71
N GLU A 29 26.09 31.22 16.63
CA GLU A 29 26.12 30.95 18.06
C GLU A 29 24.76 31.17 18.75
N GLU A 30 24.06 30.09 19.16
CA GLU A 30 23.12 30.00 20.30
C GLU A 30 22.17 28.76 20.17
N ASN A 31 22.71 27.54 20.10
CA ASN A 31 21.88 26.32 20.24
C ASN A 31 21.74 25.95 21.73
N GLU A 32 20.82 26.60 22.43
CA GLU A 32 20.08 25.93 23.51
C GLU A 32 19.22 24.85 22.84
N GLU A 33 19.30 23.59 23.30
CA GLU A 33 18.37 22.53 22.88
C GLU A 33 16.94 23.03 23.09
N SER A 34 16.24 23.40 22.01
CA SER A 34 14.88 23.92 22.15
C SER A 34 13.95 22.76 22.52
N ASP A 35 13.51 22.69 23.77
CA ASP A 35 12.45 21.79 24.27
C ASP A 35 11.08 22.02 23.58
N ASP A 36 10.96 23.02 22.71
CA ASP A 36 9.73 23.32 21.97
C ASP A 36 9.57 22.42 20.73
N LEU A 37 8.65 21.47 20.84
CA LEU A 37 8.31 20.51 19.79
C LEU A 37 7.25 21.04 18.81
N THR A 38 6.73 22.24 19.03
CA THR A 38 5.71 22.87 18.19
C THR A 38 6.14 22.97 16.72
N PRO A 39 7.37 23.39 16.36
CA PRO A 39 7.80 23.47 14.97
C PRO A 39 7.76 22.11 14.27
N TYR A 40 8.27 21.05 14.92
CA TYR A 40 8.21 19.68 14.41
C TYR A 40 6.78 19.21 14.19
N ILE A 41 5.88 19.45 15.14
CA ILE A 41 4.46 19.05 15.03
C ILE A 41 3.80 19.75 13.84
N LEU A 42 4.04 21.05 13.66
CA LEU A 42 3.48 21.82 12.54
C LEU A 42 4.01 21.33 11.19
N GLU A 43 5.30 21.02 11.11
CA GLU A 43 5.92 20.47 9.90
C GLU A 43 5.29 19.13 9.51
N GLN A 44 5.21 18.19 10.45
CA GLN A 44 4.61 16.87 10.20
C GLN A 44 3.15 17.00 9.76
N LEU A 45 2.36 17.84 10.42
CA LEU A 45 0.97 18.11 9.99
C LEU A 45 0.91 18.72 8.59
N GLY A 46 1.84 19.61 8.25
CA GLY A 46 1.96 20.21 6.93
C GLY A 46 2.19 19.18 5.83
N ILE A 47 3.06 18.20 6.05
CA ILE A 47 3.34 17.11 5.09
C ILE A 47 2.07 16.30 4.79
N TYR A 48 1.42 15.78 5.84
CA TYR A 48 0.26 14.88 5.65
C TYR A 48 -0.98 15.62 5.12
N GLU A 49 -1.23 16.86 5.56
CA GLU A 49 -2.32 17.66 5.02
C GLU A 49 -2.05 18.03 3.54
N SER A 50 -0.80 18.38 3.20
CA SER A 50 -0.44 18.69 1.80
C SER A 50 -0.63 17.50 0.87
N PHE A 51 -0.35 16.27 1.34
CA PHE A 51 -0.65 15.06 0.58
C PHE A 51 -2.15 14.93 0.24
N VAL A 52 -3.03 15.11 1.24
CA VAL A 52 -4.49 15.10 1.04
C VAL A 52 -4.90 16.18 0.06
N LEU A 53 -4.45 17.41 0.26
CA LEU A 53 -4.85 18.55 -0.57
C LEU A 53 -4.34 18.41 -2.00
N TYR A 54 -3.13 17.85 -2.19
CA TYR A 54 -2.61 17.58 -3.51
C TYR A 54 -3.42 16.51 -4.24
N TYR A 55 -3.85 15.46 -3.51
CA TYR A 55 -4.77 14.45 -4.04
C TYR A 55 -6.07 15.08 -4.52
N TYR A 56 -6.67 15.92 -3.68
CA TYR A 56 -7.91 16.61 -4.00
C TYR A 56 -7.76 17.58 -5.18
N LYS A 57 -6.65 18.31 -5.26
CA LYS A 57 -6.31 19.17 -6.41
C LYS A 57 -6.28 18.37 -7.70
N CYS A 58 -5.59 17.23 -7.71
CA CYS A 58 -5.50 16.38 -8.90
C CYS A 58 -6.87 15.84 -9.32
N GLN A 59 -7.73 15.41 -8.38
CA GLN A 59 -9.10 15.01 -8.66
C GLN A 59 -9.94 16.12 -9.33
N LYS A 60 -9.71 17.39 -8.97
CA LYS A 60 -10.47 18.56 -9.50
C LYS A 60 -9.99 19.04 -10.87
N VAL A 61 -8.68 18.95 -11.17
CA VAL A 61 -8.07 19.54 -12.37
C VAL A 61 -8.24 18.67 -13.62
N GLY A 62 -8.47 17.36 -13.47
CA GLY A 62 -8.85 16.50 -14.58
C GLY A 62 -9.14 15.08 -14.12
N ASN A 63 -9.93 14.35 -14.91
CA ASN A 63 -10.19 12.91 -14.78
C ASN A 63 -8.90 12.06 -15.00
N SER A 64 -7.76 12.47 -14.45
CA SER A 64 -6.59 11.60 -14.36
C SER A 64 -6.92 10.54 -13.32
N ASP A 65 -7.09 9.30 -13.75
CA ASP A 65 -7.16 8.18 -12.82
C ASP A 65 -5.83 8.15 -12.07
N LEU A 66 -5.82 8.66 -10.83
CA LEU A 66 -4.64 8.74 -9.96
C LEU A 66 -4.00 7.35 -9.74
N LEU A 67 -4.71 6.29 -10.12
CA LEU A 67 -4.21 4.92 -10.27
C LEU A 67 -3.20 4.70 -11.38
N LEU A 68 -2.93 5.68 -12.25
CA LEU A 68 -1.88 5.62 -13.27
C LEU A 68 -0.55 6.21 -12.80
N THR A 69 -0.53 6.85 -11.64
CA THR A 69 0.69 7.37 -11.00
C THR A 69 1.10 6.42 -9.89
N HIS A 70 2.38 6.05 -9.83
CA HIS A 70 2.87 5.27 -8.70
C HIS A 70 2.70 6.09 -7.41
N PRO A 71 2.21 5.52 -6.31
CA PRO A 71 1.92 6.28 -5.09
C PRO A 71 3.16 6.93 -4.47
N ASP A 72 4.35 6.37 -4.70
CA ASP A 72 5.60 6.98 -4.23
C ASP A 72 5.95 8.23 -5.05
N ASP A 73 5.76 8.19 -6.37
CA ASP A 73 5.94 9.37 -7.23
C ASP A 73 4.92 10.46 -6.87
N PHE A 74 3.70 10.04 -6.51
CA PHE A 74 2.66 10.96 -6.05
C PHE A 74 3.02 11.61 -4.71
N ALA A 75 3.57 10.84 -3.76
CA ALA A 75 4.00 11.35 -2.47
C ALA A 75 5.17 12.33 -2.60
N ILE A 76 6.16 12.00 -3.43
CA ILE A 76 7.29 12.90 -3.75
C ILE A 76 6.76 14.21 -4.37
N ALA A 77 5.85 14.12 -5.33
CA ALA A 77 5.26 15.32 -5.94
C ALA A 77 4.41 16.16 -4.96
N ALA A 78 3.80 15.53 -3.95
CA ALA A 78 3.11 16.25 -2.88
C ALA A 78 4.09 16.97 -1.95
N GLU A 79 5.19 16.29 -1.61
CA GLU A 79 6.26 16.80 -0.75
C GLU A 79 7.02 17.95 -1.41
N ASP A 80 7.43 17.81 -2.68
CA ASP A 80 8.08 18.88 -3.45
C ASP A 80 7.23 20.16 -3.45
N LYS A 81 5.90 20.02 -3.53
CA LYS A 81 4.97 21.14 -3.45
C LYS A 81 4.86 21.73 -2.04
N ALA A 82 4.93 20.89 -1.01
CA ALA A 82 4.93 21.33 0.38
C ALA A 82 6.23 22.09 0.73
N ILE A 83 7.38 21.61 0.27
CA ILE A 83 8.69 22.27 0.44
C ILE A 83 8.70 23.62 -0.30
N MET A 84 8.20 23.65 -1.54
CA MET A 84 8.06 24.91 -2.29
C MET A 84 7.17 25.91 -1.55
N TYR A 85 6.09 25.44 -0.91
CA TYR A 85 5.21 26.28 -0.09
C TYR A 85 5.93 26.86 1.13
N GLN A 86 6.67 26.04 1.89
CA GLN A 86 7.40 26.48 3.09
C GLN A 86 8.53 27.46 2.78
N ALA A 87 9.32 27.20 1.72
CA ALA A 87 10.41 28.08 1.29
C ALA A 87 9.91 29.46 0.83
N THR A 88 8.74 29.53 0.18
CA THR A 88 8.19 30.78 -0.35
C THR A 88 7.63 31.69 0.74
N TYR A 89 7.04 31.11 1.80
CA TYR A 89 6.40 31.86 2.90
C TYR A 89 7.37 32.23 4.03
N CYS A 90 8.36 31.39 4.35
CA CYS A 90 9.34 31.70 5.40
C CYS A 90 10.37 32.77 4.98
N MET A 91 10.44 33.17 3.70
CA MET A 91 11.48 34.07 3.20
C MET A 91 11.02 35.39 2.57
N SER A 92 9.72 35.72 2.46
CA SER A 92 9.30 36.95 1.77
C SER A 92 8.31 37.85 2.53
N GLU A 93 8.76 39.08 2.83
CA GLU A 93 7.94 40.19 3.39
C GLU A 93 7.07 40.90 2.33
N GLN A 94 7.00 40.40 1.10
CA GLN A 94 6.26 41.03 0.00
C GLN A 94 5.52 39.96 -0.81
N MET A 95 4.21 39.84 -0.62
CA MET A 95 3.36 38.96 -1.41
C MET A 95 2.64 39.72 -2.52
N GLU A 96 3.12 39.53 -3.75
CA GLU A 96 2.26 39.45 -4.93
C GLU A 96 2.62 38.16 -5.67
N VAL A 97 1.84 37.09 -5.49
CA VAL A 97 1.96 35.89 -6.33
C VAL A 97 0.58 35.28 -6.58
N LEU A 98 0.08 35.41 -7.82
CA LEU A 98 -1.04 34.62 -8.34
C LEU A 98 -0.53 33.21 -8.75
N SER A 99 -1.29 32.14 -8.40
CA SER A 99 -1.12 30.71 -8.79
C SER A 99 0.11 30.00 -8.21
N PRO A 100 0.07 28.96 -7.32
CA PRO A 100 -0.94 27.97 -6.88
C PRO A 100 -1.22 27.96 -5.35
N TYR A 101 -0.87 29.05 -4.68
CA TYR A 101 -0.95 29.28 -3.22
C TYR A 101 -2.40 29.40 -2.72
N ASP A 102 -3.23 30.16 -3.43
CA ASP A 102 -4.65 30.30 -3.12
C ASP A 102 -5.37 28.96 -3.22
N ASP A 103 -4.92 28.07 -4.10
CA ASP A 103 -5.54 26.76 -4.29
C ASP A 103 -5.46 25.92 -3.02
N TYR A 104 -4.34 25.84 -2.30
CA TYR A 104 -4.24 24.95 -1.13
C TYR A 104 -5.01 25.47 0.08
N LEU A 105 -4.98 26.79 0.33
CA LEU A 105 -5.81 27.41 1.36
C LEU A 105 -7.29 27.27 1.02
N TYR A 106 -7.65 27.52 -0.24
CA TYR A 106 -9.00 27.32 -0.77
C TYR A 106 -9.46 25.86 -0.64
N LEU A 107 -8.65 24.89 -1.06
CA LEU A 107 -8.96 23.46 -0.98
C LEU A 107 -9.09 23.00 0.48
N ARG A 108 -8.27 23.53 1.39
CA ARG A 108 -8.39 23.25 2.83
C ARG A 108 -9.70 23.81 3.38
N ASP A 109 -10.08 25.02 2.98
CA ASP A 109 -11.36 25.62 3.37
C ASP A 109 -12.57 24.88 2.76
N GLU A 110 -12.45 24.39 1.53
CA GLU A 110 -13.45 23.51 0.90
C GLU A 110 -13.59 22.20 1.66
N LEU A 111 -12.49 21.48 1.92
CA LEU A 111 -12.53 20.24 2.68
C LEU A 111 -12.98 20.46 4.12
N SER A 112 -12.67 21.60 4.74
CA SER A 112 -13.17 21.93 6.09
C SER A 112 -14.70 22.07 6.14
N LYS A 113 -15.33 22.45 5.02
CA LYS A 113 -16.80 22.50 4.88
C LYS A 113 -17.39 21.11 4.65
N ASN A 114 -16.72 20.26 3.87
CA ASN A 114 -17.17 18.91 3.58
C ASN A 114 -15.99 17.96 3.25
N PRO A 115 -15.39 17.30 4.26
CA PRO A 115 -14.25 16.42 4.04
C PRO A 115 -14.58 15.22 3.15
N PHE A 116 -15.86 14.87 3.03
CA PHE A 116 -16.31 13.76 2.20
C PHE A 116 -16.12 14.04 0.71
N GLU A 117 -15.90 15.29 0.26
CA GLU A 117 -15.74 15.60 -1.17
C GLU A 117 -14.50 14.94 -1.80
N ILE A 118 -13.44 14.68 -1.02
CA ILE A 118 -12.22 14.03 -1.53
C ILE A 118 -12.41 12.54 -1.84
N ALA A 119 -13.38 11.89 -1.20
CA ALA A 119 -13.53 10.44 -1.30
C ALA A 119 -14.49 10.07 -2.44
N GLN A 120 -13.97 9.99 -3.66
CA GLN A 120 -14.73 9.51 -4.82
C GLN A 120 -14.90 7.99 -4.78
N LYS A 121 -13.89 7.27 -4.25
CA LYS A 121 -13.90 5.81 -4.08
C LYS A 121 -14.01 5.44 -2.59
N PRO A 122 -14.57 4.26 -2.23
CA PRO A 122 -14.71 3.87 -0.83
C PRO A 122 -13.41 3.89 -0.03
N GLU A 123 -12.30 3.43 -0.62
CA GLU A 123 -10.99 3.45 0.03
C GLU A 123 -10.42 4.85 0.29
N GLU A 124 -10.86 5.86 -0.48
CA GLU A 124 -10.41 7.25 -0.33
C GLU A 124 -11.03 7.93 0.89
N LEU A 125 -11.99 7.30 1.59
CA LEU A 125 -12.50 7.80 2.87
C LEU A 125 -11.41 7.84 3.96
N LEU A 126 -10.34 7.07 3.80
CA LEU A 126 -9.14 7.21 4.62
C LEU A 126 -8.43 8.56 4.44
N LEU A 127 -8.53 9.20 3.26
CA LEU A 127 -8.00 10.56 3.03
C LEU A 127 -8.84 11.59 3.77
N ALA A 128 -10.17 11.46 3.72
CA ALA A 128 -11.08 12.30 4.50
C ALA A 128 -10.80 12.16 6.01
N TYR A 129 -10.57 10.93 6.47
CA TYR A 129 -10.18 10.67 7.86
C TYR A 129 -8.85 11.31 8.23
N MET A 130 -7.83 11.15 7.40
CA MET A 130 -6.51 11.74 7.62
C MET A 130 -6.57 13.27 7.67
N PHE A 131 -7.40 13.90 6.82
CA PHE A 131 -7.66 15.33 6.87
C PHE A 131 -8.27 15.76 8.21
N CYS A 132 -9.32 15.07 8.67
CA CYS A 132 -9.95 15.34 9.95
C CYS A 132 -8.99 15.18 11.12
N LEU A 133 -8.12 14.16 11.10
CA LEU A 133 -7.08 13.98 12.13
C LEU A 133 -6.05 15.12 12.14
N CYS A 134 -5.63 15.60 10.96
CA CYS A 134 -4.74 16.76 10.87
C CYS A 134 -5.39 18.02 11.46
N LYS A 135 -6.69 18.24 11.14
CA LYS A 135 -7.50 19.33 11.70
C LYS A 135 -7.62 19.24 13.23
N ASP A 136 -7.92 18.06 13.76
CA ASP A 136 -8.07 17.85 15.21
C ASP A 136 -6.74 18.04 15.94
N THR A 137 -5.66 17.48 15.41
CA THR A 137 -4.31 17.59 15.99
C THR A 137 -3.83 19.03 15.99
N ARG A 138 -4.16 19.80 14.96
CA ARG A 138 -3.91 21.24 14.95
C ARG A 138 -4.66 21.96 16.07
N LYS A 139 -5.93 21.62 16.30
CA LYS A 139 -6.70 22.20 17.41
C LYS A 139 -6.07 21.85 18.76
N GLU A 140 -5.66 20.59 18.94
CA GLU A 140 -4.99 20.13 20.15
C GLU A 140 -3.65 20.84 20.37
N LEU A 141 -2.92 21.14 19.31
CA LEU A 141 -1.70 21.93 19.37
C LEU A 141 -2.00 23.36 19.86
N TRP A 142 -3.06 24.00 19.35
CA TRP A 142 -3.52 25.30 19.84
C TRP A 142 -3.94 25.27 21.33
N ASP A 143 -4.49 24.14 21.78
CA ASP A 143 -4.88 23.91 23.17
C ASP A 143 -3.67 23.55 24.08
N GLY A 144 -2.46 23.42 23.53
CA GLY A 144 -1.22 23.12 24.26
C GLY A 144 -0.99 21.63 24.56
N GLU A 145 -1.71 20.73 23.91
CA GLU A 145 -1.69 19.29 24.15
C GLU A 145 -0.55 18.57 23.39
N ILE A 146 0.70 18.94 23.67
CA ILE A 146 1.89 18.52 22.90
C ILE A 146 2.07 16.98 22.80
N GLU A 147 1.94 16.26 23.92
CA GLU A 147 2.12 14.79 23.92
C GLU A 147 1.00 14.05 23.16
N LYS A 148 -0.21 14.62 23.17
CA LYS A 148 -1.32 14.12 22.38
C LYS A 148 -1.05 14.34 20.89
N CYS A 149 -0.53 15.51 20.54
CA CYS A 149 -0.14 15.81 19.16
C CYS A 149 0.92 14.86 18.60
N LYS A 150 1.94 14.51 19.40
CA LYS A 150 2.93 13.50 19.01
C LYS A 150 2.30 12.15 18.72
N SER A 151 1.42 11.70 19.61
CA SER A 151 0.72 10.43 19.46
C SER A 151 -0.16 10.41 18.21
N ASN A 152 -0.83 11.52 17.92
CA ASN A 152 -1.63 11.66 16.70
C ASN A 152 -0.76 11.67 15.44
N ILE A 153 0.39 12.35 15.44
CA ILE A 153 1.31 12.37 14.30
C ILE A 153 1.78 10.96 13.95
N GLU A 154 2.20 10.16 14.94
CA GLU A 154 2.60 8.77 14.69
C GLU A 154 1.45 7.95 14.12
N TYR A 155 0.22 8.20 14.56
CA TYR A 155 -0.95 7.53 14.03
C TYR A 155 -1.32 8.00 12.61
N ILE A 156 -1.20 9.29 12.31
CA ILE A 156 -1.38 9.85 10.97
C ILE A 156 -0.34 9.25 10.01
N LYS A 157 0.92 9.16 10.43
CA LYS A 157 1.99 8.49 9.68
C LYS A 157 1.64 7.04 9.37
N TYR A 158 1.12 6.30 10.35
CA TYR A 158 0.62 4.94 10.13
C TYR A 158 -0.49 4.89 9.07
N ILE A 159 -1.48 5.79 9.12
CA ILE A 159 -2.56 5.86 8.13
C ILE A 159 -2.01 6.18 6.74
N PHE A 160 -1.11 7.15 6.64
CA PHE A 160 -0.44 7.54 5.41
C PHE A 160 0.29 6.34 4.76
N MET A 161 1.08 5.59 5.55
CA MET A 161 1.75 4.39 5.05
C MET A 161 0.74 3.33 4.58
N LYS A 162 -0.38 3.14 5.29
CA LYS A 162 -1.43 2.19 4.88
C LYS A 162 -2.13 2.61 3.60
N LEU A 163 -2.39 3.90 3.41
CA LEU A 163 -2.90 4.46 2.17
C LEU A 163 -1.94 4.22 1.01
N GLN A 164 -0.64 4.44 1.21
CA GLN A 164 0.39 4.16 0.20
C GLN A 164 0.48 2.67 -0.13
N ASP A 165 0.51 1.79 0.87
CA ASP A 165 0.56 0.33 0.64
C ASP A 165 -0.67 -0.18 -0.11
N LEU A 166 -1.85 0.33 0.24
CA LEU A 166 -3.10 0.00 -0.44
C LEU A 166 -3.06 0.46 -1.90
N THR A 167 -2.73 1.72 -2.13
CA THR A 167 -2.68 2.31 -3.47
C THR A 167 -1.58 1.68 -4.32
N ARG A 168 -0.44 1.29 -3.73
CA ARG A 168 0.66 0.57 -4.40
C ARG A 168 0.20 -0.81 -4.81
N SER A 169 -0.43 -1.54 -3.90
CA SER A 169 -0.97 -2.87 -4.18
C SER A 169 -2.01 -2.83 -5.31
N ILE A 170 -2.88 -1.81 -5.31
CA ILE A 170 -3.82 -1.58 -6.40
C ILE A 170 -3.04 -1.25 -7.68
N TYR A 171 -2.18 -0.23 -7.67
CA TYR A 171 -1.36 0.20 -8.80
C TYR A 171 -0.62 -0.96 -9.45
N GLU A 172 0.13 -1.77 -8.71
CA GLU A 172 0.90 -2.90 -9.25
C GLU A 172 0.00 -3.96 -9.91
N LEU A 173 -1.18 -4.20 -9.34
CA LEU A 173 -2.20 -5.04 -9.96
C LEU A 173 -2.74 -4.46 -11.26
N TRP A 174 -2.63 -3.16 -11.50
CA TRP A 174 -3.02 -2.52 -12.77
C TRP A 174 -1.86 -2.33 -13.75
N SER A 175 -0.71 -1.85 -13.28
CA SER A 175 0.33 -1.22 -14.10
C SER A 175 1.44 -2.15 -14.58
N LYS A 176 1.78 -3.23 -13.84
CA LYS A 176 3.05 -3.93 -14.15
C LYS A 176 3.02 -4.92 -15.32
N ASN A 177 3.99 -4.67 -16.19
CA ASN A 177 4.66 -5.55 -17.14
C ASN A 177 5.27 -6.77 -16.40
N PRO A 178 5.23 -8.00 -16.94
CA PRO A 178 5.69 -9.25 -16.30
C PRO A 178 7.23 -9.38 -16.12
N HIS A 179 7.97 -8.28 -16.09
CA HIS A 179 9.44 -8.26 -16.08
C HIS A 179 10.07 -7.59 -14.84
N GLU A 180 9.26 -6.98 -13.97
CA GLU A 180 9.72 -6.49 -12.66
C GLU A 180 9.50 -7.57 -11.59
N ILE A 181 10.22 -7.47 -10.46
CA ILE A 181 10.12 -8.41 -9.34
C ILE A 181 8.63 -8.56 -8.95
N PRO A 182 8.07 -9.78 -8.92
CA PRO A 182 6.68 -9.97 -8.53
C PRO A 182 6.48 -9.52 -7.07
N THR A 183 5.41 -8.78 -6.78
CA THR A 183 4.99 -8.46 -5.41
C THR A 183 4.98 -9.75 -4.58
N THR A 184 5.53 -9.70 -3.37
CA THR A 184 5.76 -10.93 -2.61
C THR A 184 4.43 -11.56 -2.18
N HIS A 185 4.45 -12.86 -1.93
CA HIS A 185 3.27 -13.57 -1.44
C HIS A 185 2.74 -13.00 -0.11
N ASN A 186 3.63 -12.51 0.77
CA ASN A 186 3.26 -11.94 2.06
C ASN A 186 2.57 -10.57 1.91
N GLU A 187 3.11 -9.69 1.06
CA GLU A 187 2.48 -8.40 0.75
C GLU A 187 1.12 -8.60 0.10
N ILE A 188 1.03 -9.50 -0.90
CA ILE A 188 -0.26 -9.86 -1.53
C ILE A 188 -1.20 -10.52 -0.52
N ALA A 189 -0.73 -11.23 0.51
CA ALA A 189 -1.62 -11.83 1.50
C ALA A 189 -2.15 -10.81 2.50
N TYR A 190 -1.27 -9.95 3.01
CA TYR A 190 -1.59 -8.95 4.01
C TYR A 190 -2.43 -7.82 3.41
N ASN A 191 -1.91 -7.20 2.33
CA ASN A 191 -2.57 -6.15 1.58
C ASN A 191 -3.54 -6.70 0.55
N TYR A 192 -3.80 -8.03 0.56
CA TYR A 192 -4.66 -8.73 -0.42
C TYR A 192 -5.75 -7.77 -0.80
N PRO A 193 -5.66 -7.27 -2.06
CA PRO A 193 -6.30 -6.02 -2.45
C PRO A 193 -7.64 -6.14 -1.83
N ILE A 194 -7.91 -5.24 -0.87
CA ILE A 194 -9.19 -5.18 -0.18
C ILE A 194 -10.15 -5.42 -1.30
N ALA A 195 -10.81 -6.58 -1.21
CA ALA A 195 -11.42 -7.16 -2.37
C ALA A 195 -12.70 -6.38 -2.47
N ASN A 196 -12.57 -5.06 -2.73
CA ASN A 196 -13.52 -3.97 -2.76
C ASN A 196 -14.42 -4.34 -3.92
N GLU A 197 -15.07 -5.50 -3.80
CA GLU A 197 -16.26 -5.96 -4.44
C GLU A 197 -17.23 -4.80 -4.33
N LEU A 198 -17.21 -4.10 -3.18
CA LEU A 198 -17.81 -2.80 -3.01
C LEU A 198 -17.48 -1.78 -4.11
N ARG A 199 -16.20 -1.56 -4.46
CA ARG A 199 -15.85 -0.64 -5.55
C ARG A 199 -16.54 -1.01 -6.86
N TYR A 200 -16.70 -2.29 -7.19
CA TYR A 200 -17.46 -2.73 -8.37
C TYR A 200 -18.98 -2.60 -8.23
N ILE A 201 -19.48 -2.39 -7.01
CA ILE A 201 -20.90 -2.18 -6.72
C ILE A 201 -21.24 -0.68 -6.77
N VAL A 202 -20.31 0.17 -6.31
CA VAL A 202 -20.60 1.60 -6.05
C VAL A 202 -19.93 2.56 -7.03
N ASP A 203 -18.89 2.14 -7.76
CA ASP A 203 -18.23 2.93 -8.79
C ASP A 203 -18.86 2.61 -10.16
N PRO A 204 -19.71 3.50 -10.72
CA PRO A 204 -20.43 3.25 -11.97
C PRO A 204 -19.51 3.18 -13.19
N ASP A 205 -18.30 3.74 -13.10
CA ASP A 205 -17.30 3.74 -14.17
C ASP A 205 -16.47 2.44 -14.17
N TYR A 206 -16.71 1.55 -13.21
CA TYR A 206 -15.91 0.36 -13.00
C TYR A 206 -16.51 -0.89 -13.67
N ASP A 207 -15.90 -1.35 -14.77
CA ASP A 207 -16.35 -2.51 -15.56
C ASP A 207 -16.12 -3.85 -14.83
N LYS A 208 -17.13 -4.74 -14.81
CA LYS A 208 -17.02 -6.11 -14.28
C LYS A 208 -15.94 -6.95 -15.00
N SER A 209 -15.61 -6.63 -16.25
CA SER A 209 -14.52 -7.29 -16.98
C SER A 209 -13.16 -7.06 -16.30
N ILE A 210 -12.98 -5.92 -15.65
CA ILE A 210 -11.79 -5.54 -14.90
C ILE A 210 -11.66 -6.43 -13.65
N HIS A 211 -12.76 -6.74 -12.96
CA HIS A 211 -12.74 -7.66 -11.80
C HIS A 211 -12.13 -9.01 -12.16
N VAL A 212 -12.60 -9.59 -13.27
CA VAL A 212 -12.12 -10.87 -13.78
C VAL A 212 -10.66 -10.77 -14.23
N ALA A 213 -10.27 -9.66 -14.86
CA ALA A 213 -8.88 -9.42 -15.25
C ALA A 213 -7.96 -9.34 -14.02
N LEU A 214 -8.38 -8.63 -12.96
CA LEU A 214 -7.65 -8.53 -11.70
C LEU A 214 -7.53 -9.88 -10.99
N GLY A 215 -8.61 -10.68 -10.92
CA GLY A 215 -8.57 -12.04 -10.38
C GLY A 215 -7.57 -12.94 -11.11
N LYS A 216 -7.54 -12.86 -12.45
CA LYS A 216 -6.55 -13.55 -13.29
C LYS A 216 -5.13 -13.05 -13.05
N LYS A 217 -4.93 -11.72 -12.96
CA LYS A 217 -3.60 -11.12 -12.74
C LYS A 217 -3.04 -11.47 -11.37
N LYS A 218 -3.83 -11.42 -10.29
CA LYS A 218 -3.45 -11.91 -8.95
C LYS A 218 -2.96 -13.36 -9.00
N THR A 219 -3.72 -14.20 -9.70
CA THR A 219 -3.40 -15.62 -9.88
C THR A 219 -2.07 -15.81 -10.64
N SER A 220 -1.81 -15.00 -11.67
CA SER A 220 -0.55 -14.99 -12.42
C SER A 220 0.63 -14.58 -11.55
N LEU A 221 0.55 -13.44 -10.86
CA LEU A 221 1.63 -12.91 -10.02
C LEU A 221 2.05 -13.89 -8.92
N LEU A 222 1.10 -14.51 -8.23
CA LEU A 222 1.40 -15.54 -7.22
C LEU A 222 2.06 -16.78 -7.83
N SER A 223 1.68 -17.15 -9.05
CA SER A 223 2.30 -18.26 -9.76
C SER A 223 3.72 -17.91 -10.21
N GLU A 224 3.93 -16.70 -10.71
CA GLU A 224 5.23 -16.15 -11.10
C GLU A 224 6.19 -16.05 -9.91
N TRP A 225 5.69 -15.65 -8.74
CA TRP A 225 6.46 -15.67 -7.49
C TRP A 225 6.90 -17.10 -7.10
N HIS A 226 5.99 -18.07 -7.15
CA HIS A 226 6.33 -19.47 -6.89
C HIS A 226 7.33 -20.02 -7.92
N ILE A 227 7.21 -19.63 -9.19
CA ILE A 227 8.19 -19.96 -10.25
C ILE A 227 9.56 -19.39 -9.88
N PHE A 228 9.63 -18.11 -9.51
CA PHE A 228 10.86 -17.44 -9.10
C PHE A 228 11.53 -18.16 -7.91
N GLN A 229 10.80 -18.42 -6.82
CA GLN A 229 11.31 -19.13 -5.65
C GLN A 229 11.88 -20.50 -6.01
N PHE A 230 11.18 -21.26 -6.88
CA PHE A 230 11.65 -22.57 -7.29
C PHE A 230 12.94 -22.50 -8.12
N LYS A 231 13.03 -21.52 -9.03
CA LYS A 231 14.25 -21.29 -9.83
C LYS A 231 15.43 -20.90 -8.94
N GLU A 232 15.23 -20.02 -7.96
CA GLU A 232 16.28 -19.64 -7.01
C GLU A 232 16.71 -20.82 -6.12
N LEU A 233 15.77 -21.66 -5.67
CA LEU A 233 16.09 -22.89 -4.95
C LEU A 233 17.00 -23.81 -5.77
N LEU A 234 16.71 -23.98 -7.06
CA LEU A 234 17.52 -24.77 -7.99
C LEU A 234 18.92 -24.18 -8.15
N LYS A 235 19.04 -22.88 -8.41
CA LYS A 235 20.34 -22.18 -8.55
C LYS A 235 21.19 -22.35 -7.30
N LYS A 236 20.61 -22.06 -6.12
CA LYS A 236 21.30 -22.15 -4.82
C LYS A 236 21.78 -23.56 -4.53
N ASN A 237 21.02 -24.59 -4.88
CA ASN A 237 21.43 -25.97 -4.68
C ASN A 237 22.44 -26.45 -5.72
N ALA A 238 22.30 -26.06 -6.98
CA ALA A 238 23.28 -26.36 -8.03
C ALA A 238 24.66 -25.81 -7.69
N ALA A 239 24.73 -24.57 -7.22
CA ALA A 239 25.97 -23.92 -6.78
C ALA A 239 26.65 -24.66 -5.62
N LYS A 240 25.88 -25.32 -4.73
CA LYS A 240 26.41 -26.07 -3.57
C LYS A 240 26.77 -27.51 -3.87
N LYS A 241 26.00 -28.20 -4.72
CA LYS A 241 26.07 -29.66 -4.92
C LYS A 241 26.55 -30.11 -6.31
N GLY A 242 26.78 -29.17 -7.22
CA GLY A 242 27.36 -29.45 -8.55
C GLY A 242 26.35 -29.75 -9.66
N GLY A 243 25.15 -29.16 -9.62
CA GLY A 243 24.13 -29.32 -10.67
C GLY A 243 23.61 -30.76 -10.86
N TRP A 244 22.77 -30.98 -11.87
CA TRP A 244 22.11 -32.27 -12.15
C TRP A 244 22.29 -32.73 -13.59
N LYS A 245 22.12 -34.04 -13.83
CA LYS A 245 22.26 -34.65 -15.17
C LYS A 245 21.11 -34.30 -16.13
N SER A 246 19.95 -33.96 -15.61
CA SER A 246 18.76 -33.63 -16.39
C SER A 246 17.81 -32.73 -15.60
N VAL A 247 16.91 -32.05 -16.30
CA VAL A 247 15.83 -31.25 -15.68
C VAL A 247 14.98 -32.11 -14.76
N HIS A 248 14.61 -33.31 -15.21
CA HIS A 248 13.79 -34.23 -14.41
C HIS A 248 14.48 -34.60 -13.10
N ALA A 249 15.79 -34.92 -13.12
CA ALA A 249 16.55 -35.22 -11.92
C ALA A 249 16.67 -34.02 -10.97
N ALA A 250 16.80 -32.80 -11.50
CA ALA A 250 16.82 -31.59 -10.70
C ALA A 250 15.47 -31.36 -9.98
N VAL A 251 14.38 -31.54 -10.72
CA VAL A 251 13.01 -31.39 -10.19
C VAL A 251 12.71 -32.45 -9.15
N GLU A 252 12.96 -33.73 -9.41
CA GLU A 252 12.72 -34.80 -8.44
C GLU A 252 13.48 -34.56 -7.12
N ALA A 253 14.74 -34.12 -7.22
CA ALA A 253 15.55 -33.85 -6.05
C ALA A 253 15.02 -32.68 -5.20
N MET A 254 14.48 -31.64 -5.85
CA MET A 254 14.05 -30.40 -5.17
C MET A 254 12.55 -30.34 -4.85
N ALA A 255 11.72 -31.16 -5.49
CA ALA A 255 10.26 -31.08 -5.39
C ALA A 255 9.76 -31.18 -3.94
N SER A 256 10.24 -32.18 -3.18
CA SER A 256 9.83 -32.33 -1.77
C SER A 256 10.28 -31.16 -0.88
N ILE A 257 11.45 -30.58 -1.16
CA ILE A 257 11.94 -29.40 -0.43
C ILE A 257 11.05 -28.20 -0.73
N PHE A 258 10.75 -27.99 -2.01
CA PHE A 258 9.89 -26.89 -2.45
C PHE A 258 8.46 -27.03 -1.92
N ILE A 259 7.88 -28.23 -1.94
CA ILE A 259 6.56 -28.50 -1.35
C ILE A 259 6.57 -28.18 0.15
N CYS A 260 7.59 -28.60 0.90
CA CYS A 260 7.70 -28.25 2.33
C CYS A 260 7.82 -26.74 2.56
N GLN A 261 8.49 -26.00 1.65
CA GLN A 261 8.52 -24.53 1.69
C GLN A 261 7.14 -23.93 1.44
N LEU A 262 6.42 -24.41 0.43
CA LEU A 262 5.07 -23.97 0.12
C LEU A 262 4.11 -24.23 1.29
N GLU A 263 4.15 -25.42 1.91
CA GLU A 263 3.32 -25.74 3.07
C GLU A 263 3.53 -24.78 4.24
N LYS A 264 4.79 -24.43 4.54
CA LYS A 264 5.11 -23.42 5.57
C LYS A 264 4.62 -22.04 5.18
N GLN A 265 4.82 -21.66 3.92
CA GLN A 265 4.37 -20.38 3.39
C GLN A 265 2.85 -20.24 3.48
N VAL A 266 2.09 -21.30 3.16
CA VAL A 266 0.62 -21.32 3.28
C VAL A 266 0.15 -21.00 4.70
N PHE A 267 0.82 -21.56 5.72
CA PHE A 267 0.49 -21.27 7.11
C PHE A 267 0.73 -19.79 7.46
N LEU A 268 1.92 -19.27 7.13
CA LEU A 268 2.27 -17.87 7.38
C LEU A 268 1.34 -16.90 6.63
N THR A 269 1.03 -17.22 5.39
CA THR A 269 0.13 -16.47 4.50
C THR A 269 -1.27 -16.39 5.09
N ALA A 270 -1.81 -17.50 5.59
CA ALA A 270 -3.14 -17.54 6.18
C ALA A 270 -3.21 -16.66 7.45
N GLU A 271 -2.17 -16.67 8.28
CA GLU A 271 -2.09 -15.80 9.45
C GLU A 271 -1.93 -14.33 9.06
N LEU A 272 -1.04 -14.01 8.11
CA LEU A 272 -0.86 -12.64 7.60
C LEU A 272 -2.14 -12.06 7.00
N PHE A 273 -2.85 -12.85 6.18
CA PHE A 273 -4.13 -12.44 5.62
C PHE A 273 -5.14 -12.12 6.73
N LYS A 274 -5.23 -12.96 7.76
CA LYS A 274 -6.12 -12.77 8.92
C LYS A 274 -5.74 -11.53 9.73
N ILE A 275 -4.44 -11.28 9.94
CA ILE A 275 -3.92 -10.08 10.61
C ILE A 275 -4.34 -8.85 9.81
N GLY A 276 -4.06 -8.81 8.51
CA GLY A 276 -4.42 -7.70 7.63
C GLY A 276 -5.92 -7.39 7.69
N ARG A 277 -6.80 -8.39 7.60
CA ARG A 277 -8.26 -8.17 7.70
C ARG A 277 -8.68 -7.54 9.03
N LYS A 278 -8.12 -8.01 10.15
CA LYS A 278 -8.41 -7.43 11.48
C LYS A 278 -7.93 -5.99 11.61
N GLU A 279 -6.77 -5.67 11.04
CA GLU A 279 -6.22 -4.33 11.08
C GLU A 279 -7.05 -3.37 10.21
N PHE A 280 -7.46 -3.78 9.00
CA PHE A 280 -8.37 -2.98 8.17
C PHE A 280 -9.74 -2.78 8.83
N ILE A 281 -10.32 -3.79 9.49
CA ILE A 281 -11.56 -3.62 10.26
C ILE A 281 -11.40 -2.52 11.30
N LYS A 282 -10.32 -2.57 12.10
CA LYS A 282 -10.06 -1.54 13.11
C LYS A 282 -9.89 -0.16 12.49
N LEU A 283 -9.09 -0.07 11.43
CA LEU A 283 -8.84 1.19 10.72
C LEU A 283 -10.14 1.80 10.19
N TYR A 284 -10.99 1.00 9.55
CA TYR A 284 -12.27 1.47 9.03
C TYR A 284 -13.27 1.80 10.13
N GLN A 285 -13.28 1.07 11.25
CA GLN A 285 -14.09 1.43 12.42
C GLN A 285 -13.66 2.77 13.04
N HIS A 286 -12.35 3.01 13.17
CA HIS A 286 -11.84 4.31 13.64
C HIS A 286 -12.19 5.44 12.68
N THR A 287 -12.03 5.20 11.38
CA THR A 287 -12.42 6.11 10.30
C THR A 287 -13.91 6.44 10.38
N HIS A 288 -14.76 5.41 10.46
CA HIS A 288 -16.21 5.56 10.58
C HIS A 288 -16.57 6.39 11.81
N ASN A 289 -16.08 6.05 12.99
CA ASN A 289 -16.42 6.77 14.23
C ASN A 289 -16.05 8.25 14.14
N ARG A 290 -14.89 8.59 13.59
CA ARG A 290 -14.48 10.00 13.48
C ARG A 290 -15.24 10.74 12.39
N LEU A 291 -15.47 10.13 11.24
CA LEU A 291 -16.24 10.76 10.17
C LEU A 291 -17.72 10.90 10.53
N GLN A 292 -18.28 10.01 11.35
CA GLN A 292 -19.62 10.16 11.91
C GLN A 292 -19.73 11.44 12.75
N ILE A 293 -18.75 11.71 13.61
CA ILE A 293 -18.69 12.97 14.37
C ILE A 293 -18.63 14.17 13.42
N GLU A 294 -17.84 14.08 12.34
CA GLU A 294 -17.78 15.18 11.35
C GLU A 294 -19.14 15.37 10.65
N LEU A 295 -19.83 14.30 10.28
CA LEU A 295 -21.16 14.37 9.66
C LEU A 295 -22.19 15.02 10.59
N GLU A 296 -22.13 14.72 11.88
CA GLU A 296 -23.07 15.23 12.91
C GLU A 296 -22.76 16.67 13.33
N ASP A 297 -21.48 17.00 13.51
CA ASP A 297 -21.06 18.27 14.13
C ASP A 297 -20.67 19.36 13.12
N ASN A 298 -20.48 19.03 11.84
CA ASN A 298 -20.09 20.03 10.84
C ASN A 298 -21.23 21.01 10.57
N ALA A 299 -21.14 22.19 11.19
CA ALA A 299 -22.16 23.23 11.10
C ALA A 299 -22.41 23.67 9.66
N TRP A 300 -21.41 23.71 8.79
CA TRP A 300 -21.62 24.11 7.40
C TRP A 300 -22.47 23.08 6.66
N LEU A 301 -22.16 21.79 6.82
CA LEU A 301 -22.91 20.70 6.21
C LEU A 301 -24.37 20.66 6.71
N ASN A 302 -24.60 21.01 7.99
CA ASN A 302 -25.90 20.90 8.65
C ASN A 302 -26.76 22.16 8.66
N SER A 303 -26.20 23.33 8.34
CA SER A 303 -26.89 24.62 8.57
C SER A 303 -27.84 25.08 7.45
N HIS A 304 -27.67 24.61 6.21
CA HIS A 304 -28.40 25.17 5.07
C HIS A 304 -29.10 24.09 4.22
N PRO A 305 -30.40 24.26 3.86
CA PRO A 305 -31.12 23.30 3.01
C PRO A 305 -30.46 23.02 1.66
N SER A 306 -29.68 23.98 1.13
CA SER A 306 -28.91 23.79 -0.11
C SER A 306 -27.77 22.77 0.01
N ASN A 307 -27.44 22.33 1.23
CA ASN A 307 -26.42 21.31 1.48
C ASN A 307 -27.02 19.91 1.67
N GLN A 308 -28.34 19.76 1.53
CA GLN A 308 -29.03 18.48 1.70
C GLN A 308 -28.45 17.37 0.80
N GLU A 309 -28.25 17.66 -0.50
CA GLU A 309 -27.66 16.69 -1.43
C GLU A 309 -26.22 16.31 -1.05
N ARG A 310 -25.43 17.27 -0.55
CA ARG A 310 -24.06 17.01 -0.08
C ARG A 310 -24.04 16.14 1.17
N ARG A 311 -25.00 16.37 2.08
CA ARG A 311 -25.18 15.57 3.29
C ARG A 311 -25.62 14.15 2.96
N GLU A 312 -26.59 13.99 2.06
CA GLU A 312 -27.03 12.67 1.58
C GLU A 312 -25.88 11.89 0.94
N LEU A 313 -25.03 12.56 0.16
CA LEU A 313 -23.83 11.95 -0.40
C LEU A 313 -22.81 11.55 0.69
N ALA A 314 -22.64 12.36 1.73
CA ALA A 314 -21.78 12.03 2.87
C ALA A 314 -22.33 10.82 3.65
N GLU A 315 -23.65 10.76 3.88
CA GLU A 315 -24.34 9.61 4.49
C GLU A 315 -24.17 8.32 3.66
N GLN A 316 -24.27 8.41 2.33
CA GLN A 316 -23.97 7.28 1.44
C GLN A 316 -22.52 6.80 1.57
N LYS A 317 -21.57 7.73 1.70
CA LYS A 317 -20.16 7.37 1.92
C LYS A 317 -19.93 6.69 3.27
N MET A 318 -20.68 7.05 4.31
CA MET A 318 -20.66 6.33 5.58
C MET A 318 -21.15 4.88 5.41
N ILE A 319 -22.22 4.65 4.64
CA ILE A 319 -22.69 3.30 4.29
C ILE A 319 -21.59 2.51 3.56
N HIS A 320 -20.82 3.15 2.69
CA HIS A 320 -19.69 2.48 2.02
C HIS A 320 -18.62 2.02 3.03
N LEU A 321 -18.34 2.78 4.09
CA LEU A 321 -17.42 2.33 5.17
C LEU A 321 -17.97 1.11 5.91
N ASP A 322 -19.26 1.09 6.22
CA ASP A 322 -19.89 -0.08 6.84
C ASP A 322 -19.76 -1.32 5.96
N MET A 323 -19.98 -1.16 4.65
CA MET A 323 -19.83 -2.25 3.69
C MET A 323 -18.37 -2.72 3.59
N LEU A 324 -17.37 -1.81 3.64
CA LEU A 324 -15.95 -2.19 3.69
C LEU A 324 -15.63 -3.00 4.95
N ILE A 325 -16.14 -2.58 6.11
CA ILE A 325 -15.98 -3.30 7.39
C ILE A 325 -16.60 -4.69 7.28
N GLU A 326 -17.83 -4.79 6.77
CA GLU A 326 -18.53 -6.06 6.60
C GLU A 326 -17.77 -7.01 5.65
N GLU A 327 -17.28 -6.49 4.53
CA GLU A 327 -16.46 -7.24 3.57
C GLU A 327 -15.21 -7.81 4.25
N GLN A 328 -14.48 -7.01 5.03
CA GLN A 328 -13.29 -7.47 5.75
C GLN A 328 -13.63 -8.53 6.79
N GLN A 329 -14.76 -8.38 7.48
CA GLN A 329 -15.23 -9.35 8.45
C GLN A 329 -15.61 -10.68 7.77
N ASN A 330 -16.29 -10.62 6.63
CA ASN A 330 -16.65 -11.78 5.82
C ASN A 330 -15.40 -12.54 5.33
N LEU A 331 -14.39 -11.82 4.84
CA LEU A 331 -13.09 -12.40 4.46
C LEU A 331 -12.35 -13.02 5.65
N CYS A 332 -12.40 -12.39 6.83
CA CYS A 332 -11.79 -12.94 8.05
C CYS A 332 -12.49 -14.23 8.51
N ASP A 333 -13.82 -14.28 8.46
CA ASP A 333 -14.61 -15.44 8.89
C ASP A 333 -14.60 -16.59 7.88
N ALA A 334 -14.43 -16.28 6.60
CA ALA A 334 -14.19 -17.25 5.54
C ALA A 334 -13.02 -18.19 5.86
N LEU A 335 -11.93 -17.67 6.44
CA LEU A 335 -10.77 -18.46 6.88
C LEU A 335 -11.14 -19.47 7.97
N LYS A 336 -11.92 -19.03 8.97
CA LYS A 336 -12.28 -19.83 10.15
C LYS A 336 -13.17 -21.01 9.77
N ARG A 337 -14.05 -20.83 8.79
CA ARG A 337 -15.07 -21.82 8.44
C ARG A 337 -14.51 -23.04 7.68
N LYS A 338 -13.21 -23.08 7.32
CA LYS A 338 -12.61 -24.13 6.46
C LYS A 338 -13.50 -24.48 5.26
N LYS A 339 -14.31 -23.54 4.76
CA LYS A 339 -15.14 -23.80 3.59
C LYS A 339 -14.20 -23.68 2.39
N TRP A 340 -13.68 -24.83 1.95
CA TRP A 340 -12.92 -25.00 0.70
C TRP A 340 -13.68 -24.53 -0.57
N LYS A 341 -14.89 -23.97 -0.41
CA LYS A 341 -15.77 -23.42 -1.44
C LYS A 341 -15.85 -21.88 -1.43
N LEU A 342 -14.96 -21.17 -0.74
CA LEU A 342 -14.83 -19.74 -1.02
C LEU A 342 -14.10 -19.54 -2.34
N ASN A 343 -14.85 -19.05 -3.33
CA ASN A 343 -14.31 -18.66 -4.63
C ASN A 343 -13.76 -17.23 -4.55
N ILE A 344 -12.78 -17.01 -3.67
CA ILE A 344 -12.01 -15.78 -3.64
C ILE A 344 -10.90 -15.93 -4.69
N ASP A 345 -10.94 -15.13 -5.76
CA ASP A 345 -10.00 -15.24 -6.87
C ASP A 345 -8.54 -15.05 -6.41
N GLY A 346 -7.66 -16.02 -6.68
CA GLY A 346 -6.27 -16.00 -6.21
C GLY A 346 -6.05 -16.55 -4.79
N TYR A 347 -7.09 -16.71 -3.95
CA TYR A 347 -6.95 -17.30 -2.61
C TYR A 347 -6.51 -18.77 -2.65
N LYS A 348 -6.93 -19.52 -3.68
CA LYS A 348 -6.44 -20.88 -3.92
C LYS A 348 -4.93 -20.92 -4.23
N ASN A 349 -4.40 -19.88 -4.87
CA ASN A 349 -2.97 -19.76 -5.14
C ASN A 349 -2.21 -19.29 -3.90
N LEU A 350 -2.82 -18.46 -3.05
CA LEU A 350 -2.28 -18.13 -1.73
C LEU A 350 -2.08 -19.38 -0.87
N LEU A 351 -3.04 -20.32 -0.92
CA LEU A 351 -2.97 -21.55 -0.13
C LEU A 351 -2.43 -22.77 -0.91
N LYS A 352 -1.71 -22.54 -2.01
CA LYS A 352 -1.23 -23.64 -2.85
C LYS A 352 -0.02 -24.33 -2.21
N THR A 353 -0.22 -25.57 -1.79
CA THR A 353 0.82 -26.37 -1.13
C THR A 353 1.65 -27.22 -2.07
N TYR A 354 1.21 -27.43 -3.32
CA TYR A 354 1.93 -28.33 -4.23
C TYR A 354 1.81 -27.96 -5.71
N TYR A 355 2.79 -28.44 -6.48
CA TYR A 355 2.78 -28.48 -7.93
C TYR A 355 3.25 -29.87 -8.39
N SER A 356 2.68 -30.38 -9.48
CA SER A 356 3.13 -31.64 -10.09
C SER A 356 4.57 -31.50 -10.62
N VAL A 357 5.33 -32.59 -10.64
CA VAL A 357 6.67 -32.66 -11.26
C VAL A 357 6.67 -32.15 -12.71
N ASP A 358 5.62 -32.44 -13.48
CA ASP A 358 5.50 -31.96 -14.87
C ASP A 358 5.41 -30.43 -14.95
N THR A 359 4.56 -29.82 -14.10
CA THR A 359 4.45 -28.36 -13.98
C THR A 359 5.79 -27.72 -13.61
N LEU A 360 6.46 -28.26 -12.58
CA LEU A 360 7.78 -27.79 -12.15
C LEU A 360 8.83 -27.93 -13.26
N SER A 361 8.80 -29.05 -14.00
CA SER A 361 9.69 -29.27 -15.15
C SER A 361 9.44 -28.26 -16.27
N ASN A 362 8.18 -27.93 -16.55
CA ASN A 362 7.81 -26.98 -17.59
C ASN A 362 8.29 -25.55 -17.27
N TRP A 363 8.33 -25.16 -16.00
CA TRP A 363 8.88 -23.86 -15.57
C TRP A 363 10.36 -23.66 -15.90
N ILE A 364 11.09 -24.76 -16.09
CA ILE A 364 12.54 -24.76 -16.35
C ILE A 364 12.83 -24.92 -17.85
N ARG A 365 12.05 -25.75 -18.57
CA ARG A 365 12.36 -26.19 -19.95
C ARG A 365 12.58 -25.04 -20.95
N GLY A 366 11.95 -23.88 -20.74
CA GLY A 366 12.10 -22.70 -21.60
C GLY A 366 13.23 -21.74 -21.21
N ASP A 367 13.87 -21.93 -20.05
CA ASP A 367 14.83 -20.98 -19.47
C ASP A 367 16.28 -21.43 -19.71
N LYS A 368 16.84 -21.02 -20.86
CA LYS A 368 18.20 -21.42 -21.28
C LYS A 368 19.28 -21.04 -20.27
N VAL A 369 19.19 -19.83 -19.70
CA VAL A 369 20.17 -19.33 -18.73
C VAL A 369 20.14 -20.16 -17.45
N LEU A 370 18.95 -20.47 -16.95
CA LEU A 370 18.80 -21.33 -15.79
C LEU A 370 19.35 -22.74 -16.07
N LEU A 371 19.04 -23.32 -17.24
CA LEU A 371 19.52 -24.65 -17.62
C LEU A 371 21.06 -24.74 -17.60
N GLU A 372 21.76 -23.72 -18.09
CA GLU A 372 23.22 -23.63 -18.04
C GLU A 372 23.79 -23.56 -16.62
N GLN A 373 23.04 -22.99 -15.68
CA GLN A 373 23.44 -22.86 -14.28
C GLN A 373 23.20 -24.14 -13.47
N ILE A 374 22.13 -24.88 -13.77
CA ILE A 374 21.70 -26.01 -12.93
C ILE A 374 22.08 -27.37 -13.48
N LEU A 375 22.38 -27.49 -14.77
CA LEU A 375 22.76 -28.77 -15.37
C LEU A 375 24.27 -28.96 -15.36
N LEU A 376 24.69 -30.21 -15.18
CA LEU A 376 26.06 -30.62 -15.38
C LEU A 376 26.43 -30.38 -16.84
N LYS A 377 27.49 -29.60 -17.07
CA LYS A 377 28.07 -29.47 -18.41
C LYS A 377 28.55 -30.87 -18.84
N PRO A 378 28.21 -31.34 -20.04
CA PRO A 378 28.81 -32.56 -20.57
C PRO A 378 30.31 -32.35 -20.55
N ASN A 379 31.06 -33.29 -19.97
CA ASN A 379 32.51 -33.26 -19.99
C ASN A 379 32.93 -33.00 -21.44
N SER A 380 33.42 -31.79 -21.73
CA SER A 380 34.10 -31.49 -22.97
C SER A 380 35.20 -32.53 -23.03
N SER A 381 35.01 -33.49 -23.93
CA SER A 381 35.89 -34.60 -24.25
C SER A 381 37.31 -34.31 -23.78
N LYS A 382 37.77 -35.05 -22.76
CA LYS A 382 39.21 -35.26 -22.56
C LYS A 382 39.74 -35.63 -23.95
N LYS A 383 40.49 -34.72 -24.60
CA LYS A 383 41.31 -35.08 -25.75
C LYS A 383 42.17 -36.23 -25.23
N LYS A 384 41.87 -37.45 -25.68
CA LYS A 384 42.80 -38.56 -25.58
C LYS A 384 44.01 -38.10 -26.40
N ILE A 385 45.07 -37.73 -25.71
CA ILE A 385 46.42 -37.64 -26.28
C ILE A 385 46.90 -39.08 -26.46
#